data_AF-A0AAD6W7L0-F1
#
_entry.id   AF-A0AAD6W7L0-F1
#
_cell.length_a   1.000
_cell.length_b   1.000
_cell.length_c   1.000
_cell.angle_alpha   90.00
_cell.angle_beta   90.00
_cell.angle_gamma   90.00
#
_symmetry.space_group_name_H-M   'P 1'
#
loop_
_entity.id
_entity.type
_entity.pdbx_description
1 polymer ?
#
loop_
_entity_poly.entity_id
_entity_poly.type
_entity_poly.pdbx_seq_one_letter_code
_entity_poly.pdbx_strand_id
1 'polypeptide(L)'
;MWRHRVLVSSRVRLYSRVAPQVVRVTAKNVAKLGSPKEGPKPRQLLSLPPFPGFPLPGKKSLNACHVTAISWVKYYFDEIQDSVIQSHFNKSLVQIECPSSSDSVEKEGLGKPMRKITPSDVMEVGARIHIPVSVAETAIAKRFDTIPSGTLYPNADEIEYLQRLVKYKDSALLVLNKPPKVPVKGNMPIHNSMDALAAAALSYGYDEGPKLVHRLDRESSGLLLMGRTKESIAHLQLLFSYINKARSKCQAWNDACEATYQRYWALVIGSPKDKEGLISARLSKVLLDDGKTERVVLAQHSSLEPSREAVTEYRVLGPTINGCSWIELCPLTSRKHQNF
;
A
#
# COMPACT_ATOMS: atom_id res chain seq x y z
N MET A 1 15.57 -61.87 17.11
CA MET A 1 16.14 -62.52 15.91
C MET A 1 15.08 -62.30 14.84
N TRP A 2 15.15 -61.32 13.95
CA TRP A 2 15.98 -61.27 12.74
C TRP A 2 16.21 -59.79 12.34
N ARG A 3 17.42 -59.49 11.87
CA ARG A 3 17.88 -58.19 11.38
C ARG A 3 17.38 -57.96 9.94
N HIS A 4 16.97 -56.75 9.59
CA HIS A 4 17.07 -56.27 8.20
C HIS A 4 17.65 -54.86 8.12
N ARG A 5 18.69 -54.77 7.27
CA ARG A 5 19.50 -53.60 6.93
C ARG A 5 18.67 -52.44 6.39
N VAL A 6 18.90 -51.26 6.95
CA VAL A 6 18.53 -49.97 6.35
C VAL A 6 19.58 -49.62 5.30
N LEU A 7 19.18 -49.60 4.02
CA LEU A 7 19.96 -48.98 2.94
C LEU A 7 19.53 -47.52 2.84
N VAL A 8 20.42 -46.62 3.25
CA VAL A 8 20.30 -45.17 3.07
C VAL A 8 20.57 -44.86 1.60
N SER A 9 19.53 -44.47 0.85
CA SER A 9 19.67 -43.85 -0.47
C SER A 9 19.47 -42.35 -0.33
N SER A 10 20.59 -41.63 -0.36
CA SER A 10 20.69 -40.18 -0.47
C SER A 10 20.25 -39.72 -1.86
N ARG A 11 18.98 -39.31 -1.99
CA ARG A 11 18.54 -38.49 -3.13
C ARG A 11 18.55 -37.02 -2.74
N VAL A 12 19.66 -36.36 -3.09
CA VAL A 12 19.76 -34.89 -3.16
C VAL A 12 18.69 -34.39 -4.13
N ARG A 13 17.65 -33.72 -3.60
CA ARG A 13 16.67 -32.99 -4.43
C ARG A 13 17.27 -31.64 -4.80
N LEU A 14 17.74 -31.54 -6.04
CA LEU A 14 18.01 -30.25 -6.69
C LEU A 14 16.69 -29.49 -6.83
N TYR A 15 16.55 -28.38 -6.10
CA TYR A 15 15.45 -27.44 -6.26
C TYR A 15 15.61 -26.68 -7.58
N SER A 16 14.88 -27.10 -8.61
CA SER A 16 14.67 -26.29 -9.81
C SER A 16 13.79 -25.09 -9.44
N ARG A 17 14.37 -23.88 -9.48
CA ARG A 17 13.64 -22.60 -9.40
C ARG A 17 12.94 -22.36 -10.74
N VAL A 18 11.74 -22.91 -10.90
CA VAL A 18 10.77 -22.41 -11.89
C VAL A 18 9.59 -21.85 -11.11
N ALA A 19 9.39 -20.54 -11.20
CA ALA A 19 8.31 -19.81 -10.54
C ALA A 19 6.94 -20.29 -11.05
N PRO A 20 5.90 -20.41 -10.19
CA PRO A 20 4.56 -20.59 -10.69
C PRO A 20 4.04 -19.25 -11.25
N GLN A 21 3.99 -19.14 -12.58
CA GLN A 21 3.10 -18.20 -13.25
C GLN A 21 1.66 -18.63 -12.98
N VAL A 22 0.92 -17.88 -12.19
CA VAL A 22 -0.54 -18.05 -12.07
C VAL A 22 -1.20 -16.70 -12.27
N VAL A 23 -1.76 -16.52 -13.47
CA VAL A 23 -2.81 -15.55 -13.77
C VAL A 23 -4.01 -16.36 -14.22
N ARG A 24 -5.15 -16.23 -13.54
CA ARG A 24 -6.44 -16.75 -14.02
C ARG A 24 -7.54 -15.74 -13.76
N VAL A 25 -8.10 -15.18 -14.85
CA VAL A 25 -9.53 -14.90 -15.04
C VAL A 25 -9.87 -15.13 -16.53
N THR A 26 -11.09 -15.58 -16.80
CA THR A 26 -11.60 -16.33 -17.98
C THR A 26 -11.80 -15.55 -19.30
N ALA A 27 -12.43 -16.21 -20.28
CA ALA A 27 -11.96 -16.50 -21.63
C ALA A 27 -11.94 -15.40 -22.73
N LYS A 28 -12.09 -14.10 -22.47
CA LYS A 28 -12.10 -13.11 -23.59
C LYS A 28 -11.29 -11.82 -23.45
N ASN A 29 -10.56 -11.56 -22.38
CA ASN A 29 -9.64 -10.42 -22.32
C ASN A 29 -8.38 -10.77 -21.52
N VAL A 30 -7.39 -11.40 -22.17
CA VAL A 30 -6.11 -11.73 -21.56
C VAL A 30 -5.12 -10.60 -21.84
N ALA A 31 -4.79 -9.80 -20.82
CA ALA A 31 -3.55 -9.04 -20.81
C ALA A 31 -2.40 -10.01 -20.50
N LYS A 32 -1.66 -10.44 -21.52
CA LYS A 32 -0.40 -11.17 -21.31
C LYS A 32 0.64 -10.14 -20.91
N LEU A 33 1.16 -10.21 -19.68
CA LEU A 33 2.47 -9.62 -19.42
C LEU A 33 3.45 -10.40 -20.28
N GLY A 34 3.91 -9.81 -21.39
CA GLY A 34 5.02 -10.36 -22.15
C GLY A 34 6.24 -10.55 -21.24
N SER A 35 7.23 -11.30 -21.72
CA SER A 35 8.57 -11.25 -21.14
C SER A 35 8.95 -9.78 -20.90
N PRO A 36 9.61 -9.44 -19.76
CA PRO A 36 10.07 -8.08 -19.52
C PRO A 36 10.79 -7.60 -20.78
N LYS A 37 10.35 -6.48 -21.38
CA LYS A 37 11.07 -5.91 -22.53
C LYS A 37 12.52 -5.71 -22.11
N GLU A 38 13.44 -6.43 -22.73
CA GLU A 38 14.87 -6.19 -22.56
C GLU A 38 15.18 -4.84 -23.20
N GLY A 39 15.50 -3.88 -22.34
CA GLY A 39 15.74 -2.49 -22.70
C GLY A 39 15.57 -1.60 -21.46
N PRO A 40 16.15 -0.39 -21.44
CA PRO A 40 15.91 0.55 -20.36
C PRO A 40 14.41 0.84 -20.29
N LYS A 41 13.75 0.42 -19.21
CA LYS A 41 12.36 0.78 -18.93
C LYS A 41 12.24 2.31 -19.04
N PRO A 42 11.19 2.85 -19.68
CA PRO A 42 10.96 4.30 -19.66
C PRO A 42 10.99 4.74 -18.20
N ARG A 43 11.94 5.61 -17.84
CA ARG A 43 12.15 5.99 -16.44
C ARG A 43 10.94 6.79 -16.02
N GLN A 44 10.03 6.18 -15.27
CA GLN A 44 8.89 6.86 -14.71
C GLN A 44 9.41 8.06 -13.90
N LEU A 45 8.97 9.26 -14.26
CA LEU A 45 9.32 10.49 -13.56
C LEU A 45 8.24 10.79 -12.50
N LEU A 46 8.67 11.10 -11.30
CA LEU A 46 7.89 11.68 -10.22
C LEU A 46 7.95 13.20 -10.38
N SER A 47 6.78 13.86 -10.46
CA SER A 47 6.68 15.32 -10.38
C SER A 47 6.53 15.73 -8.92
N LEU A 48 7.44 16.57 -8.44
CA LEU A 48 7.26 17.26 -7.17
C LEU A 48 6.19 18.36 -7.31
N PRO A 49 5.55 18.77 -6.21
CA PRO A 49 4.67 19.93 -6.19
C PRO A 49 5.37 21.20 -6.71
N PRO A 50 4.63 22.14 -7.32
CA PRO A 50 5.20 23.40 -7.79
C PRO A 50 5.82 24.16 -6.62
N PHE A 51 7.01 24.74 -6.84
CA PHE A 51 7.69 25.49 -5.79
C PHE A 51 6.89 26.74 -5.42
N PRO A 52 6.52 26.92 -4.15
CA PRO A 52 5.56 27.94 -3.78
C PRO A 52 6.19 29.32 -3.46
N GLY A 53 7.51 29.46 -3.59
CA GLY A 53 8.21 30.74 -3.45
C GLY A 53 8.56 31.16 -2.03
N PHE A 54 8.29 30.31 -1.03
CA PHE A 54 8.64 30.58 0.37
C PHE A 54 9.79 29.68 0.87
N PRO A 55 10.50 30.11 1.93
CA PRO A 55 11.51 29.31 2.61
C PRO A 55 11.03 27.92 3.02
N LEU A 56 11.95 26.95 2.95
CA LEU A 56 11.75 25.63 3.53
C LEU A 56 11.71 25.68 5.07
N PRO A 57 10.78 24.97 5.74
CA PRO A 57 10.71 24.89 7.19
C PRO A 57 12.02 24.43 7.83
N GLY A 58 12.47 25.09 8.91
CA GLY A 58 13.64 24.67 9.70
C GLY A 58 14.97 25.35 9.38
N LYS A 59 15.07 26.19 8.34
CA LYS A 59 16.27 27.01 8.09
C LYS A 59 16.23 28.32 8.89
N LYS A 60 16.97 28.38 10.01
CA LYS A 60 17.28 29.63 10.73
C LYS A 60 18.40 30.39 9.99
N SER A 61 18.09 31.14 8.92
CA SER A 61 19.09 32.03 8.29
C SER A 61 18.43 33.16 7.51
N LEU A 62 19.09 34.33 7.49
CA LEU A 62 18.70 35.58 6.81
C LEU A 62 18.53 35.46 5.28
N ASN A 63 18.90 34.33 4.66
CA ASN A 63 18.76 34.03 3.21
C ASN A 63 17.58 33.08 2.91
N ALA A 64 16.47 33.24 3.63
CA ALA A 64 15.31 32.36 3.58
C ALA A 64 14.64 32.27 2.18
N CYS A 65 14.84 33.24 1.29
CA CYS A 65 14.24 33.25 -0.05
C CYS A 65 14.98 32.38 -1.10
N HIS A 66 16.16 31.83 -0.80
CA HIS A 66 16.98 31.12 -1.79
C HIS A 66 16.93 29.59 -1.60
N VAL A 67 15.99 28.95 -2.29
CA VAL A 67 15.86 27.48 -2.32
C VAL A 67 16.48 26.95 -3.60
N THR A 68 17.52 26.10 -3.48
CA THR A 68 18.13 25.41 -4.63
C THR A 68 17.38 24.14 -4.97
N ALA A 69 17.52 23.67 -6.20
CA ALA A 69 16.91 22.43 -6.69
C ALA A 69 17.23 21.25 -5.77
N ILE A 70 18.50 21.06 -5.38
CA ILE A 70 18.84 19.96 -4.46
C ILE A 70 18.17 20.11 -3.09
N SER A 71 18.02 21.33 -2.57
CA SER A 71 17.34 21.54 -1.29
C SER A 71 15.85 21.27 -1.36
N TRP A 72 15.21 21.58 -2.49
CA TRP A 72 13.80 21.23 -2.74
C TRP A 72 13.60 19.72 -2.83
N VAL A 73 14.50 19.00 -3.49
CA VAL A 73 14.46 17.53 -3.55
C VAL A 73 14.68 16.90 -2.18
N LYS A 74 15.71 17.35 -1.44
CA LYS A 74 15.99 16.86 -0.08
C LYS A 74 14.84 17.08 0.89
N TYR A 75 14.06 18.14 0.70
CA TYR A 75 12.89 18.39 1.53
C TYR A 75 11.80 17.31 1.39
N TYR A 76 11.57 16.80 0.17
CA TYR A 76 10.60 15.71 -0.07
C TYR A 76 11.17 14.31 0.15
N PHE A 77 12.49 14.16 0.13
CA PHE A 77 13.20 12.90 0.22
C PHE A 77 14.25 12.93 1.35
N ASP A 78 13.85 13.42 2.54
CA ASP A 78 14.71 13.56 3.72
C ASP A 78 15.22 12.21 4.26
N GLU A 79 14.46 11.14 4.06
CA GLU A 79 14.85 9.76 4.40
C GLU A 79 15.93 9.16 3.46
N ILE A 80 16.27 9.84 2.37
CA ILE A 80 17.17 9.33 1.32
C ILE A 80 18.58 9.89 1.49
N GLN A 81 19.59 9.03 1.36
CA GLN A 81 20.99 9.47 1.45
C GLN A 81 21.32 10.53 0.40
N ASP A 82 21.99 11.59 0.84
CA ASP A 82 22.43 12.71 0.00
C ASP A 82 23.22 12.27 -1.24
N SER A 83 24.03 11.22 -1.12
CA SER A 83 24.83 10.65 -2.21
C SER A 83 23.96 10.12 -3.36
N VAL A 84 22.79 9.53 -3.05
CA VAL A 84 21.84 9.03 -4.04
C VAL A 84 21.20 10.19 -4.77
N ILE A 85 20.75 11.21 -4.05
CA ILE A 85 20.16 12.43 -4.64
C ILE A 85 21.18 13.10 -5.56
N GLN A 86 22.41 13.32 -5.08
CA GLN A 86 23.49 13.91 -5.88
C GLN A 86 23.83 13.07 -7.12
N SER A 87 23.86 11.74 -7.02
CA SER A 87 24.10 10.86 -8.17
C SER A 87 23.08 11.07 -9.29
N HIS A 88 21.81 11.32 -8.94
CA HIS A 88 20.75 11.55 -9.93
C HIS A 88 20.86 12.92 -10.62
N PHE A 89 21.29 13.95 -9.90
CA PHE A 89 21.66 15.23 -10.51
C PHE A 89 22.88 15.09 -11.43
N ASN A 90 23.94 14.42 -10.98
CA ASN A 90 25.18 14.22 -11.76
C ASN A 90 24.92 13.43 -13.04
N LYS A 91 24.02 12.44 -13.00
CA LYS A 91 23.58 11.66 -14.16
C LYS A 91 22.58 12.41 -15.06
N SER A 92 22.31 13.69 -14.77
CA SER A 92 21.36 14.54 -15.52
C SER A 92 19.96 13.93 -15.65
N LEU A 93 19.51 13.25 -14.59
CA LEU A 93 18.21 12.57 -14.57
C LEU A 93 17.10 13.45 -14.02
N VAL A 94 17.46 14.55 -13.36
CA VAL A 94 16.52 15.53 -12.80
C VAL A 94 16.22 16.59 -13.85
N GLN A 95 14.94 16.84 -14.06
CA GLN A 95 14.44 17.82 -15.02
C GLN A 95 13.55 18.84 -14.29
N ILE A 96 13.44 20.05 -14.82
CA ILE A 96 12.52 21.08 -14.31
C ILE A 96 11.59 21.53 -15.43
N GLU A 97 10.34 21.73 -15.05
CA GLU A 97 9.30 22.38 -15.83
C GLU A 97 9.12 23.79 -15.26
N CYS A 98 9.52 24.81 -16.01
CA CYS A 98 9.32 26.21 -15.64
C CYS A 98 7.90 26.66 -16.01
N PRO A 99 7.29 27.57 -15.23
CA PRO A 99 6.02 28.18 -15.60
C PRO A 99 6.23 29.10 -16.81
N SER A 100 5.53 28.84 -17.91
CA SER A 100 5.56 29.69 -19.10
C SER A 100 4.83 31.00 -18.83
N SER A 101 5.53 32.12 -18.91
CA SER A 101 4.96 33.47 -18.87
C SER A 101 4.34 33.84 -20.23
N SER A 102 3.10 33.40 -20.50
CA SER A 102 2.22 34.00 -21.52
C SER A 102 0.89 33.24 -21.62
N ASP A 103 -0.21 33.99 -21.59
CA ASP A 103 -1.55 33.58 -22.02
C ASP A 103 -1.52 32.93 -23.41
N SER A 104 -1.57 31.60 -23.47
CA SER A 104 -1.94 30.90 -24.69
C SER A 104 -2.63 29.59 -24.34
N VAL A 105 -3.95 29.60 -24.55
CA VAL A 105 -4.89 28.49 -24.76
C VAL A 105 -4.26 27.10 -24.65
N GLU A 106 -4.70 26.34 -23.66
CA GLU A 106 -4.40 24.92 -23.46
C GLU A 106 -4.72 24.12 -24.74
N LYS A 107 -3.70 23.87 -25.57
CA LYS A 107 -3.70 22.73 -26.47
C LYS A 107 -3.23 21.52 -25.68
N GLU A 108 -4.18 20.71 -25.24
CA GLU A 108 -3.92 19.36 -24.73
C GLU A 108 -3.03 18.60 -25.73
N GLY A 109 -1.84 18.19 -25.29
CA GLY A 109 -1.03 17.21 -26.00
C GLY A 109 0.44 17.57 -26.26
N LEU A 110 0.88 18.82 -26.09
CA LEU A 110 2.29 19.18 -26.24
C LEU A 110 2.90 19.52 -24.87
N GLY A 111 3.64 18.56 -24.29
CA GLY A 111 4.28 18.71 -23.00
C GLY A 111 5.15 19.97 -22.93
N LYS A 112 5.04 20.71 -21.81
CA LYS A 112 5.87 21.89 -21.55
C LYS A 112 7.36 21.55 -21.65
N PRO A 113 8.20 22.49 -22.11
CA PRO A 113 9.62 22.24 -22.28
C PRO A 113 10.27 21.88 -20.94
N MET A 114 10.84 20.68 -20.86
CA MET A 114 11.58 20.21 -19.69
C MET A 114 13.07 20.46 -19.91
N ARG A 115 13.71 21.21 -19.00
CA ARG A 115 15.17 21.43 -19.03
C ARG A 115 15.87 20.61 -17.95
N LYS A 116 17.09 20.15 -18.23
CA LYS A 116 17.95 19.53 -17.22
C LYS A 116 18.42 20.60 -16.23
N ILE A 117 18.57 20.25 -14.96
CA ILE A 117 19.00 21.17 -13.91
C ILE A 117 20.22 20.65 -13.15
N THR A 118 21.00 21.58 -12.61
CA THR A 118 22.11 21.31 -11.71
C THR A 118 21.65 21.39 -10.24
N PRO A 119 22.39 20.79 -9.29
CA PRO A 119 22.05 20.87 -7.87
C PRO A 119 21.93 22.30 -7.32
N SER A 120 22.73 23.22 -7.87
CA SER A 120 22.85 24.62 -7.46
C SER A 120 21.80 25.55 -8.06
N ASP A 121 21.01 25.07 -9.04
CA ASP A 121 20.02 25.90 -9.72
C ASP A 121 18.97 26.40 -8.71
N VAL A 122 18.61 27.68 -8.82
CA VAL A 122 17.64 28.33 -7.93
C VAL A 122 16.23 27.98 -8.39
N MET A 123 15.35 27.65 -7.45
CA MET A 123 13.95 27.34 -7.74
C MET A 123 13.15 28.61 -7.99
N GLU A 124 12.48 28.66 -9.14
CA GLU A 124 11.52 29.71 -9.49
C GLU A 124 10.12 29.34 -8.97
N VAL A 125 9.32 30.33 -8.57
CA VAL A 125 7.94 30.13 -8.10
C VAL A 125 7.11 29.50 -9.21
N GLY A 126 6.41 28.40 -8.92
CA GLY A 126 5.61 27.64 -9.88
C GLY A 126 6.39 26.54 -10.62
N ALA A 127 7.72 26.51 -10.53
CA ALA A 127 8.52 25.48 -11.19
C ALA A 127 8.31 24.10 -10.55
N ARG A 128 8.24 23.05 -11.39
CA ARG A 128 8.09 21.65 -10.96
C ARG A 128 9.33 20.86 -11.29
N ILE A 129 9.87 20.17 -10.30
CA ILE A 129 10.98 19.23 -10.52
C ILE A 129 10.42 17.85 -10.84
N HIS A 130 10.98 17.22 -11.87
CA HIS A 130 10.71 15.85 -12.29
C HIS A 130 11.94 14.97 -12.08
N ILE A 131 11.79 13.88 -11.33
CA ILE A 131 12.89 13.00 -10.90
C ILE A 131 12.51 11.55 -11.15
N PRO A 132 13.42 10.66 -11.58
CA PRO A 132 13.07 9.25 -11.72
C PRO A 132 12.62 8.62 -10.40
N VAL A 133 11.66 7.71 -10.46
CA VAL A 133 11.22 6.90 -9.31
C VAL A 133 12.40 6.18 -8.63
N SER A 134 13.49 5.92 -9.36
CA SER A 134 14.70 5.30 -8.81
C SER A 134 15.36 6.06 -7.66
N VAL A 135 15.15 7.38 -7.54
CA VAL A 135 15.62 8.13 -6.36
C VAL A 135 14.97 7.58 -5.09
N ALA A 136 13.67 7.24 -5.17
CA ALA A 136 12.89 6.75 -4.06
C ALA A 136 12.98 5.22 -3.87
N GLU A 137 13.64 4.47 -4.75
CA GLU A 137 13.70 2.99 -4.66
C GLU A 137 14.25 2.51 -3.32
N THR A 138 15.31 3.14 -2.79
CA THR A 138 15.86 2.78 -1.48
C THR A 138 14.90 3.08 -0.33
N ALA A 139 14.18 4.20 -0.38
CA ALA A 139 13.17 4.53 0.62
C ALA A 139 11.98 3.56 0.55
N ILE A 140 11.53 3.23 -0.67
CA ILE A 140 10.46 2.27 -0.92
C ILE A 140 10.87 0.87 -0.42
N ALA A 141 12.11 0.43 -0.70
CA ALA A 141 12.63 -0.84 -0.22
C ALA A 141 12.66 -0.89 1.32
N LYS A 142 13.23 0.15 1.96
CA LYS A 142 13.29 0.25 3.43
C LYS A 142 11.91 0.24 4.09
N ARG A 143 10.89 0.86 3.48
CA ARG A 143 9.50 0.80 3.97
C ARG A 143 8.94 -0.62 4.05
N PHE A 144 9.45 -1.53 3.21
CA PHE A 144 8.99 -2.91 3.10
C PHE A 144 10.05 -3.94 3.51
N ASP A 145 11.14 -3.51 4.16
CA ASP A 145 12.10 -4.44 4.73
C ASP A 145 11.37 -5.40 5.68
N THR A 146 11.81 -6.66 5.65
CA THR A 146 11.17 -7.77 6.36
C THR A 146 11.01 -7.41 7.83
N ILE A 147 9.77 -7.42 8.31
CA ILE A 147 9.48 -7.35 9.75
C ILE A 147 10.34 -8.40 10.45
N PRO A 148 11.20 -8.01 11.40
CA PRO A 148 12.10 -8.95 12.02
C PRO A 148 11.34 -9.94 12.93
N SER A 149 12.02 -11.03 13.27
CA SER A 149 11.48 -12.34 13.62
C SER A 149 10.33 -12.29 14.64
N GLY A 150 9.22 -12.97 14.34
CA GLY A 150 8.03 -13.07 15.21
C GLY A 150 8.31 -13.85 16.48
N THR A 151 8.94 -13.18 17.41
CA THR A 151 9.06 -13.59 18.79
C THR A 151 8.02 -12.82 19.59
N LEU A 152 7.59 -13.39 20.73
CA LEU A 152 6.76 -12.66 21.69
C LEU A 152 7.53 -11.53 22.41
N TYR A 153 8.84 -11.42 22.14
CA TYR A 153 9.78 -10.54 22.81
C TYR A 153 10.58 -9.78 21.77
N PRO A 154 9.95 -8.79 21.09
CA PRO A 154 10.62 -8.06 20.05
C PRO A 154 11.85 -7.32 20.61
N ASN A 155 12.95 -7.32 19.87
CA ASN A 155 14.15 -6.57 20.21
C ASN A 155 13.94 -5.05 20.00
N ALA A 156 14.91 -4.24 20.41
CA ALA A 156 14.79 -2.77 20.34
C ALA A 156 14.54 -2.26 18.90
N ASP A 157 15.20 -2.85 17.91
CA ASP A 157 15.06 -2.46 16.49
C ASP A 157 13.67 -2.84 15.94
N GLU A 158 13.15 -4.01 16.33
CA GLU A 158 11.79 -4.47 16.00
C GLU A 158 10.72 -3.55 16.60
N ILE A 159 10.90 -3.14 17.85
CA ILE A 159 10.00 -2.19 18.53
C ILE A 159 10.06 -0.83 17.81
N GLU A 160 11.25 -0.31 17.51
CA GLU A 160 11.40 0.96 16.81
C GLU A 160 10.74 0.91 15.42
N TYR A 161 10.93 -0.19 14.68
CA TYR A 161 10.26 -0.40 13.40
C TYR A 161 8.73 -0.38 13.54
N LEU A 162 8.17 -1.10 14.51
CA LEU A 162 6.72 -1.13 14.74
C LEU A 162 6.17 0.23 15.15
N GLN A 163 6.92 0.99 15.96
CA GLN A 163 6.56 2.37 16.33
C GLN A 163 6.51 3.30 15.11
N ARG A 164 7.40 3.12 14.11
CA ARG A 164 7.36 3.89 12.85
C ARG A 164 6.11 3.61 12.00
N LEU A 165 5.50 2.44 12.16
CA LEU A 165 4.24 2.11 11.47
C LEU A 165 3.04 2.83 12.09
N VAL A 166 3.14 3.33 13.32
CA VAL A 166 2.06 4.05 14.00
C VAL A 166 1.79 5.37 13.27
N LYS A 167 0.55 5.54 12.79
CA LYS A 167 0.07 6.77 12.16
C LYS A 167 -0.75 7.63 13.10
N TYR A 168 -1.42 7.01 14.06
CA TYR A 168 -2.19 7.72 15.07
C TYR A 168 -2.28 6.88 16.34
N LYS A 169 -2.27 7.55 17.50
CA LYS A 169 -2.40 6.93 18.82
C LYS A 169 -3.10 7.90 19.76
N ASP A 170 -4.16 7.44 20.42
CA ASP A 170 -4.75 8.09 21.58
C ASP A 170 -4.99 7.08 22.70
N SER A 171 -5.69 7.45 23.78
CA SER A 171 -5.96 6.56 24.92
C SER A 171 -6.82 5.33 24.59
N ALA A 172 -7.62 5.38 23.52
CA ALA A 172 -8.59 4.35 23.17
C ALA A 172 -8.16 3.53 21.95
N LEU A 173 -7.53 4.14 20.94
CA LEU A 173 -7.27 3.55 19.64
C LEU A 173 -5.84 3.76 19.15
N LEU A 174 -5.42 2.85 18.27
CA LEU A 174 -4.11 2.83 17.63
C LEU A 174 -4.30 2.54 16.13
N VAL A 175 -3.76 3.40 15.27
CA VAL A 175 -3.78 3.23 13.81
C VAL A 175 -2.38 2.92 13.32
N LEU A 176 -2.22 1.78 12.66
CA LEU A 176 -0.96 1.31 12.10
C LEU A 176 -1.04 1.30 10.57
N ASN A 177 0.04 1.67 9.90
CA ASN A 177 0.18 1.43 8.47
C ASN A 177 0.81 0.05 8.25
N LYS A 178 -0.03 -0.97 8.02
CA LYS A 178 0.42 -2.34 7.81
C LYS A 178 1.16 -2.46 6.46
N PRO A 179 2.39 -2.99 6.45
CA PRO A 179 3.07 -3.32 5.20
C PRO A 179 2.42 -4.53 4.48
N PRO A 180 2.64 -4.68 3.16
CA PRO A 180 2.20 -5.85 2.41
C PRO A 180 2.98 -7.09 2.86
N LYS A 181 2.48 -8.27 2.50
CA LYS A 181 3.05 -9.62 2.79
C LYS A 181 3.03 -10.06 4.26
N VAL A 182 2.53 -9.21 5.16
CA VAL A 182 2.45 -9.48 6.60
C VAL A 182 1.00 -9.87 6.97
N PRO A 183 0.80 -11.05 7.58
CA PRO A 183 -0.54 -11.47 8.00
C PRO A 183 -1.04 -10.62 9.17
N VAL A 184 -2.32 -10.27 9.15
CA VAL A 184 -2.92 -9.50 10.25
C VAL A 184 -3.10 -10.35 11.50
N LYS A 185 -3.58 -11.58 11.34
CA LYS A 185 -3.80 -12.54 12.41
C LYS A 185 -3.02 -13.82 12.13
N GLY A 186 -2.27 -14.29 13.11
CA GLY A 186 -1.51 -15.53 13.01
C GLY A 186 -2.44 -16.75 13.01
N ASN A 187 -2.23 -17.66 12.07
CA ASN A 187 -2.62 -19.06 12.23
C ASN A 187 -1.36 -19.80 12.69
N MET A 188 -1.47 -20.62 13.73
CA MET A 188 -0.34 -21.35 14.33
C MET A 188 0.47 -22.11 13.25
N PRO A 189 1.83 -22.08 13.24
CA PRO A 189 2.76 -21.44 14.17
C PRO A 189 3.44 -20.20 13.53
N ILE A 190 2.70 -19.37 12.80
CA ILE A 190 3.28 -18.13 12.23
C ILE A 190 3.14 -17.04 13.29
N HIS A 191 4.19 -16.87 14.11
CA HIS A 191 4.29 -15.82 15.13
C HIS A 191 4.61 -14.43 14.54
N ASN A 192 4.73 -14.30 13.22
CA ASN A 192 5.02 -13.05 12.51
C ASN A 192 3.73 -12.38 12.02
N SER A 193 2.73 -12.19 12.90
CA SER A 193 1.49 -11.51 12.56
C SER A 193 1.39 -10.15 13.25
N MET A 194 0.72 -9.21 12.58
CA MET A 194 0.62 -7.83 13.09
C MET A 194 -0.04 -7.74 14.45
N ASP A 195 -1.01 -8.59 14.77
CA ASP A 195 -1.62 -8.64 16.09
C ASP A 195 -0.63 -9.03 17.19
N ALA A 196 0.14 -10.10 16.99
CA ALA A 196 1.13 -10.56 17.96
C ALA A 196 2.23 -9.51 18.15
N LEU A 197 2.73 -8.95 17.05
CA LEU A 197 3.79 -7.93 17.06
C LEU A 197 3.34 -6.64 17.74
N ALA A 198 2.15 -6.14 17.39
CA ALA A 198 1.59 -4.94 18.01
C ALA A 198 1.27 -5.18 19.50
N ALA A 199 0.75 -6.35 19.86
CA ALA A 199 0.48 -6.69 21.24
C ALA A 199 1.77 -6.72 22.10
N ALA A 200 2.88 -7.22 21.53
CA ALA A 200 4.16 -7.30 22.23
C ALA A 200 4.90 -5.96 22.32
N ALA A 201 4.90 -5.15 21.26
CA ALA A 201 5.72 -3.94 21.18
C ALA A 201 4.99 -2.63 21.51
N LEU A 202 3.65 -2.58 21.43
CA LEU A 202 2.87 -1.33 21.39
C LEU A 202 1.86 -1.22 22.54
N SER A 203 2.15 -1.81 23.71
CA SER A 203 1.31 -1.70 24.92
C SER A 203 1.23 -0.28 25.46
N TYR A 204 2.32 0.49 25.36
CA TYR A 204 2.40 1.89 25.80
C TYR A 204 1.87 2.11 27.22
N GLY A 205 2.30 1.26 28.16
CA GLY A 205 1.95 1.38 29.59
C GLY A 205 0.61 0.78 30.00
N TYR A 206 -0.08 0.06 29.10
CA TYR A 206 -1.25 -0.75 29.45
C TYR A 206 -0.84 -2.18 29.77
N ASP A 207 -1.61 -2.85 30.64
CA ASP A 207 -1.39 -4.26 31.03
C ASP A 207 -1.49 -5.22 29.84
N GLU A 208 -2.39 -4.92 28.90
CA GLU A 208 -2.61 -5.69 27.68
C GLU A 208 -2.23 -4.83 26.46
N GLY A 209 -1.62 -5.47 25.46
CA GLY A 209 -1.35 -4.85 24.17
C GLY A 209 -2.62 -4.57 23.35
N PRO A 210 -2.53 -3.72 22.32
CA PRO A 210 -3.65 -3.38 21.45
C PRO A 210 -4.20 -4.61 20.72
N LYS A 211 -5.53 -4.66 20.50
CA LYS A 211 -6.23 -5.78 19.84
C LYS A 211 -6.87 -5.37 18.52
N LEU A 212 -6.95 -6.34 17.60
CA LEU A 212 -7.55 -6.16 16.28
C LEU A 212 -9.06 -5.91 16.34
N VAL A 213 -9.52 -4.93 15.57
CA VAL A 213 -10.95 -4.63 15.38
C VAL A 213 -11.43 -4.96 13.96
N HIS A 214 -10.54 -4.88 12.97
CA HIS A 214 -10.79 -5.35 11.60
C HIS A 214 -9.57 -6.08 11.04
N ARG A 215 -9.72 -6.62 9.82
CA ARG A 215 -8.66 -7.35 9.14
C ARG A 215 -8.36 -6.73 7.79
N LEU A 216 -7.12 -6.94 7.36
CA LEU A 216 -6.62 -6.64 6.04
C LEU A 216 -5.93 -7.90 5.53
N ASP A 217 -6.01 -8.16 4.22
CA ASP A 217 -5.39 -9.36 3.65
C ASP A 217 -3.85 -9.27 3.74
N ARG A 218 -3.20 -10.44 3.72
CA ARG A 218 -1.74 -10.55 3.84
C ARG A 218 -1.03 -9.69 2.80
N GLU A 219 -1.45 -9.79 1.55
CA GLU A 219 -0.82 -9.11 0.41
C GLU A 219 -1.15 -7.62 0.34
N SER A 220 -2.21 -7.18 1.02
CA SER A 220 -2.65 -5.79 1.04
C SER A 220 -1.86 -4.96 2.06
N SER A 221 -1.54 -3.72 1.73
CA SER A 221 -0.97 -2.73 2.65
C SER A 221 -2.00 -1.68 3.00
N GLY A 222 -1.84 -0.98 4.12
CA GLY A 222 -2.66 0.17 4.45
C GLY A 222 -3.01 0.28 5.93
N LEU A 223 -4.02 1.09 6.22
CA LEU A 223 -4.40 1.40 7.60
C LEU A 223 -5.05 0.20 8.28
N LEU A 224 -4.56 -0.11 9.47
CA LEU A 224 -5.06 -1.12 10.38
C LEU A 224 -5.39 -0.45 11.71
N LEU A 225 -6.66 -0.43 12.07
CA LEU A 225 -7.15 0.07 13.34
C LEU A 225 -7.08 -1.04 14.39
N MET A 226 -6.66 -0.67 15.60
CA MET A 226 -6.62 -1.51 16.78
C MET A 226 -7.20 -0.75 17.98
N GLY A 227 -7.88 -1.46 18.88
CA GLY A 227 -8.37 -0.92 20.13
C GLY A 227 -7.39 -1.19 21.27
N ARG A 228 -7.19 -0.20 22.15
CA ARG A 228 -6.29 -0.27 23.31
C ARG A 228 -7.01 -0.68 24.59
N THR A 229 -8.31 -0.41 24.68
CA THR A 229 -9.14 -0.78 25.84
C THR A 229 -10.24 -1.76 25.44
N LYS A 230 -10.71 -2.58 26.39
CA LYS A 230 -11.79 -3.57 26.15
C LYS A 230 -13.06 -2.91 25.62
N GLU A 231 -13.41 -1.74 26.15
CA GLU A 231 -14.56 -0.93 25.72
C GLU A 231 -14.38 -0.41 24.28
N SER A 232 -13.22 0.18 23.97
CA SER A 232 -12.91 0.66 22.61
C SER A 232 -12.97 -0.46 21.59
N ILE A 233 -12.42 -1.63 21.92
CA ILE A 233 -12.45 -2.81 21.05
C ILE A 233 -13.89 -3.21 20.73
N ALA A 234 -14.76 -3.27 21.74
CA ALA A 234 -16.17 -3.62 21.54
C ALA A 234 -16.88 -2.60 20.62
N HIS A 235 -16.73 -1.30 20.89
CA HIS A 235 -17.33 -0.25 20.06
C HIS A 235 -16.81 -0.28 18.62
N LEU A 236 -15.50 -0.41 18.42
CA LEU A 236 -14.90 -0.47 17.09
C LEU A 236 -15.31 -1.74 16.33
N GLN A 237 -15.39 -2.90 16.99
CA GLN A 237 -15.88 -4.13 16.36
C GLN A 237 -17.32 -3.98 15.89
N LEU A 238 -18.18 -3.35 16.69
CA LEU A 238 -19.55 -3.04 16.29
C LEU A 238 -19.53 -2.13 15.04
N LEU A 239 -18.74 -1.06 15.04
CA LEU A 239 -18.61 -0.12 13.92
C LEU A 239 -18.24 -0.82 12.60
N PHE A 240 -17.29 -1.75 12.62
CA PHE A 240 -16.89 -2.52 11.43
C PHE A 240 -17.86 -3.65 11.04
N SER A 241 -18.66 -4.14 11.98
CA SER A 241 -19.68 -5.18 11.69
C SER A 241 -20.96 -4.60 11.10
N TYR A 242 -21.31 -3.37 11.47
CA TYR A 242 -22.53 -2.67 11.08
C TYR A 242 -22.32 -1.62 9.98
N ILE A 243 -21.33 -1.81 9.10
CA ILE A 243 -21.15 -0.99 7.89
C ILE A 243 -22.45 -0.87 7.07
N ASN A 244 -23.45 -1.73 7.34
CA ASN A 244 -24.84 -1.46 7.01
C ASN A 244 -25.79 -1.54 8.24
N LYS A 245 -26.25 -0.36 8.72
CA LYS A 245 -27.60 -0.03 9.23
C LYS A 245 -27.86 0.23 10.73
N ALA A 246 -28.95 1.01 10.88
CA ALA A 246 -29.79 1.42 12.02
C ALA A 246 -29.29 2.65 12.81
N ARG A 247 -30.01 3.78 12.66
CA ARG A 247 -29.83 4.97 13.50
C ARG A 247 -30.07 4.60 14.96
N SER A 248 -29.05 4.79 15.77
CA SER A 248 -29.14 4.66 17.22
C SER A 248 -29.72 5.93 17.83
N LYS A 249 -30.13 5.87 19.11
CA LYS A 249 -30.51 7.08 19.88
C LYS A 249 -29.30 7.96 20.23
N CYS A 250 -28.08 7.45 20.08
CA CYS A 250 -26.86 8.19 20.37
C CYS A 250 -26.41 8.95 19.11
N GLN A 251 -26.51 10.27 19.14
CA GLN A 251 -26.10 11.11 17.99
C GLN A 251 -24.62 10.91 17.66
N ALA A 252 -23.74 10.92 18.68
CA ALA A 252 -22.31 10.71 18.49
C ALA A 252 -21.98 9.35 17.82
N TRP A 253 -22.77 8.31 18.10
CA TRP A 253 -22.61 7.02 17.43
C TRP A 253 -23.04 7.08 15.96
N ASN A 254 -24.15 7.76 15.68
CA ASN A 254 -24.61 7.93 14.30
C ASN A 254 -23.61 8.74 13.47
N ASP A 255 -23.08 9.83 14.03
CA ASP A 255 -22.05 10.66 13.41
C ASP A 255 -20.78 9.83 13.13
N ALA A 256 -20.37 8.98 14.09
CA ALA A 256 -19.24 8.07 13.90
C ALA A 256 -19.48 7.03 12.80
N CYS A 257 -20.69 6.46 12.72
CA CYS A 257 -21.06 5.53 11.65
C CYS A 257 -21.05 6.21 10.27
N GLU A 258 -21.61 7.41 10.16
CA GLU A 258 -21.64 8.18 8.90
C GLU A 258 -20.23 8.65 8.49
N ALA A 259 -19.38 8.99 9.45
CA ALA A 259 -17.99 9.37 9.20
C ALA A 259 -17.08 8.18 8.84
N THR A 260 -17.50 6.94 9.12
CA THR A 260 -16.69 5.75 8.87
C THR A 260 -16.84 5.29 7.43
N TYR A 261 -15.78 5.42 6.64
CA TYR A 261 -15.70 4.87 5.30
C TYR A 261 -14.36 4.16 5.09
N GLN A 262 -14.37 3.11 4.26
CA GLN A 262 -13.15 2.44 3.83
C GLN A 262 -12.89 2.79 2.37
N ARG A 263 -11.69 3.31 2.09
CA ARG A 263 -11.22 3.59 0.73
C ARG A 263 -9.98 2.77 0.47
N TYR A 264 -9.99 2.04 -0.64
CA TYR A 264 -8.87 1.25 -1.11
C TYR A 264 -8.42 1.78 -2.45
N TRP A 265 -7.11 1.79 -2.62
CA TRP A 265 -6.46 2.36 -3.78
C TRP A 265 -5.73 1.21 -4.49
N ALA A 266 -6.06 0.99 -5.75
CA ALA A 266 -5.57 -0.15 -6.52
C ALA A 266 -5.01 0.29 -7.87
N LEU A 267 -3.86 -0.27 -8.26
CA LEU A 267 -3.34 -0.15 -9.61
C LEU A 267 -3.77 -1.39 -10.40
N VAL A 268 -4.59 -1.21 -11.43
CA VAL A 268 -5.21 -2.29 -12.20
C VAL A 268 -4.69 -2.28 -13.64
N ILE A 269 -4.50 -3.47 -14.22
CA ILE A 269 -4.13 -3.61 -15.63
C ILE A 269 -5.37 -3.34 -16.50
N GLY A 270 -5.23 -2.43 -17.45
CA GLY A 270 -6.32 -1.90 -18.28
C GLY A 270 -7.04 -0.74 -17.62
N SER A 271 -8.20 -0.39 -18.18
CA SER A 271 -9.15 0.56 -17.60
C SER A 271 -10.55 -0.03 -17.70
N PRO A 272 -11.40 0.13 -16.66
CA PRO A 272 -12.84 -0.05 -16.81
C PRO A 272 -13.36 0.84 -17.95
N LYS A 273 -14.46 0.42 -18.58
CA LYS A 273 -15.11 1.20 -19.65
C LYS A 273 -15.68 2.51 -19.11
N ASP A 274 -16.36 2.41 -17.97
CA ASP A 274 -16.95 3.54 -17.28
C ASP A 274 -15.98 4.07 -16.21
N LYS A 275 -15.95 5.39 -16.01
CA LYS A 275 -15.02 6.02 -15.05
C LYS A 275 -15.42 5.81 -13.60
N GLU A 276 -16.68 5.44 -13.37
CA GLU A 276 -17.23 5.16 -12.05
C GLU A 276 -18.37 4.14 -12.18
N GLY A 277 -18.69 3.47 -11.09
CA GLY A 277 -19.83 2.57 -11.05
C GLY A 277 -19.82 1.63 -9.86
N LEU A 278 -20.70 0.64 -9.94
CA LEU A 278 -20.87 -0.38 -8.90
C LEU A 278 -20.40 -1.75 -9.41
N ILE A 279 -19.46 -2.36 -8.70
CA ILE A 279 -19.09 -3.76 -8.89
C ILE A 279 -19.93 -4.57 -7.90
N SER A 280 -20.95 -5.26 -8.41
CA SER A 280 -21.71 -6.26 -7.63
C SER A 280 -21.37 -7.66 -8.14
N ALA A 281 -20.91 -8.50 -7.22
CA ALA A 281 -20.60 -9.89 -7.50
C ALA A 281 -20.99 -10.77 -6.31
N ARG A 282 -21.48 -11.99 -6.60
CA ARG A 282 -21.67 -13.01 -5.56
C ARG A 282 -20.39 -13.79 -5.39
N LEU A 283 -19.93 -13.91 -4.15
CA LEU A 283 -18.72 -14.65 -3.80
C LEU A 283 -19.10 -15.96 -3.09
N SER A 284 -18.54 -17.07 -3.55
CA SER A 284 -18.62 -18.37 -2.89
C SER A 284 -17.25 -18.77 -2.34
N LYS A 285 -17.26 -19.55 -1.26
CA LYS A 285 -16.05 -20.15 -0.72
C LYS A 285 -15.95 -21.57 -1.24
N VAL A 286 -14.82 -21.90 -1.86
CA VAL A 286 -14.53 -23.24 -2.34
C VAL A 286 -13.36 -23.80 -1.54
N LEU A 287 -13.55 -24.99 -0.98
CA LEU A 287 -12.49 -25.77 -0.37
C LEU A 287 -11.68 -26.43 -1.50
N LEU A 288 -10.37 -26.26 -1.47
CA LEU A 288 -9.45 -26.96 -2.36
C LEU A 288 -9.27 -28.41 -1.92
N ASP A 289 -8.71 -29.22 -2.82
CA ASP A 289 -8.52 -30.68 -2.67
C ASP A 289 -7.71 -31.09 -1.42
N ASP A 290 -6.98 -30.16 -0.81
CA ASP A 290 -6.23 -30.39 0.43
C ASP A 290 -7.09 -30.33 1.70
N GLY A 291 -8.39 -29.98 1.57
CA GLY A 291 -9.36 -29.90 2.65
C GLY A 291 -9.07 -28.79 3.68
N LYS A 292 -8.03 -27.98 3.49
CA LYS A 292 -7.54 -27.00 4.46
C LYS A 292 -7.49 -25.58 3.90
N THR A 293 -7.41 -25.43 2.58
CA THR A 293 -7.30 -24.11 1.95
C THR A 293 -8.63 -23.68 1.32
N GLU A 294 -9.16 -22.58 1.84
CA GLU A 294 -10.34 -21.91 1.29
C GLU A 294 -9.93 -20.87 0.25
N ARG A 295 -10.49 -20.94 -0.96
CA ARG A 295 -10.45 -19.87 -1.95
C ARG A 295 -11.81 -19.19 -2.08
N VAL A 296 -11.77 -17.89 -2.27
CA VAL A 296 -12.97 -17.10 -2.62
C VAL A 296 -13.02 -17.02 -4.14
N VAL A 297 -14.14 -17.39 -4.72
CA VAL A 297 -14.37 -17.36 -6.17
C VAL A 297 -15.70 -16.70 -6.47
N LEU A 298 -15.86 -16.22 -7.71
CA LEU A 298 -17.16 -15.77 -8.20
C LEU A 298 -18.12 -16.96 -8.23
N ALA A 299 -19.28 -16.79 -7.60
CA ALA A 299 -20.31 -17.81 -7.55
C ALA A 299 -20.84 -18.06 -8.97
N GLN A 300 -20.84 -19.33 -9.39
CA GLN A 300 -21.52 -19.74 -10.62
C GLN A 300 -22.99 -19.97 -10.32
N HIS A 301 -23.87 -19.59 -11.26
CA HIS A 301 -25.33 -19.69 -11.09
C HIS A 301 -25.85 -21.11 -10.80
N SER A 302 -25.04 -22.15 -11.03
CA SER A 302 -25.41 -23.56 -10.90
C SER A 302 -24.86 -24.28 -9.66
N SER A 303 -24.09 -23.61 -8.79
CA SER A 303 -23.53 -24.26 -7.60
C SER A 303 -24.46 -24.13 -6.40
N LEU A 304 -24.73 -25.25 -5.72
CA LEU A 304 -25.47 -25.35 -4.44
C LEU A 304 -24.77 -24.67 -3.25
N GLU A 305 -23.57 -24.11 -3.47
CA GLU A 305 -22.75 -23.51 -2.43
C GLU A 305 -23.31 -22.15 -1.94
N PRO A 306 -23.26 -21.89 -0.63
CA PRO A 306 -23.73 -20.62 -0.07
C PRO A 306 -22.88 -19.46 -0.62
N SER A 307 -23.51 -18.62 -1.43
CA SER A 307 -22.90 -17.41 -1.97
C SER A 307 -23.35 -16.18 -1.20
N ARG A 308 -22.46 -15.19 -1.07
CA ARG A 308 -22.76 -13.92 -0.42
C ARG A 308 -22.51 -12.79 -1.40
N GLU A 309 -23.44 -11.84 -1.43
CA GLU A 309 -23.26 -10.63 -2.24
C GLU A 309 -22.11 -9.78 -1.69
N ALA A 310 -21.30 -9.28 -2.62
CA ALA A 310 -20.19 -8.39 -2.42
C ALA A 310 -20.37 -7.19 -3.34
N VAL A 311 -20.44 -5.99 -2.76
CA VAL A 311 -20.72 -4.75 -3.47
C VAL A 311 -19.62 -3.73 -3.17
N THR A 312 -18.98 -3.22 -4.22
CA THR A 312 -17.92 -2.21 -4.15
C THR A 312 -18.20 -1.11 -5.16
N GLU A 313 -18.26 0.13 -4.70
CA GLU A 313 -18.24 1.29 -5.58
C GLU A 313 -16.81 1.54 -6.05
N TYR A 314 -16.63 1.91 -7.32
CA TYR A 314 -15.32 2.21 -7.87
C TYR A 314 -15.30 3.54 -8.63
N ARG A 315 -14.13 4.17 -8.64
CA ARG A 315 -13.85 5.37 -9.42
C ARG A 315 -12.43 5.35 -9.97
N VAL A 316 -12.27 5.67 -11.25
CA VAL A 316 -10.97 5.80 -11.91
C VAL A 316 -10.40 7.19 -11.62
N LEU A 317 -9.21 7.27 -11.01
CA LEU A 317 -8.63 8.52 -10.52
C LEU A 317 -7.76 9.29 -11.54
N GLY A 318 -7.69 8.84 -12.80
CA GLY A 318 -6.90 9.52 -13.81
C GLY A 318 -6.83 8.77 -15.14
N PRO A 319 -6.02 9.27 -16.09
CA PRO A 319 -5.81 8.60 -17.37
C PRO A 319 -5.06 7.29 -17.17
N THR A 320 -5.21 6.37 -18.12
CA THR A 320 -4.42 5.14 -18.17
C THR A 320 -2.97 5.46 -18.52
N ILE A 321 -2.04 5.03 -17.66
CA ILE A 321 -0.60 5.21 -17.86
C ILE A 321 0.02 3.84 -18.04
N ASN A 322 0.74 3.63 -19.17
CA ASN A 322 1.38 2.35 -19.50
C ASN A 322 0.44 1.14 -19.49
N GLY A 323 -0.83 1.35 -19.86
CA GLY A 323 -1.84 0.28 -19.86
C GLY A 323 -2.34 -0.10 -18.46
N CYS A 324 -2.05 0.70 -17.43
CA CYS A 324 -2.60 0.55 -16.09
C CYS A 324 -3.44 1.76 -15.70
N SER A 325 -4.48 1.54 -14.91
CA SER A 325 -5.34 2.60 -14.37
C SER A 325 -5.36 2.53 -12.86
N TRP A 326 -5.42 3.72 -12.26
CA TRP A 326 -5.54 3.86 -10.84
C TRP A 326 -7.03 3.88 -10.48
N ILE A 327 -7.47 2.97 -9.62
CA ILE A 327 -8.87 2.84 -9.19
C ILE A 327 -9.01 3.01 -7.67
N GLU A 328 -9.91 3.90 -7.27
CA GLU A 328 -10.44 3.99 -5.91
C GLU A 328 -11.61 3.00 -5.76
N LEU A 329 -11.61 2.26 -4.66
CA LEU A 329 -12.59 1.22 -4.34
C LEU A 329 -13.18 1.50 -2.95
N CYS A 330 -14.49 1.67 -2.88
CA CYS A 330 -15.25 1.89 -1.66
C CYS A 330 -16.17 0.69 -1.41
N PRO A 331 -15.77 -0.31 -0.61
CA PRO A 331 -16.61 -1.47 -0.35
C PRO A 331 -17.81 -1.11 0.52
N LEU A 332 -19.01 -1.43 0.04
CA LEU A 332 -20.26 -1.32 0.79
C LEU A 332 -20.54 -2.57 1.64
N THR A 333 -19.82 -3.67 1.36
CA THR A 333 -19.87 -4.93 2.10
C THR A 333 -18.49 -5.35 2.56
N SER A 334 -18.40 -6.14 3.64
CA SER A 334 -17.14 -6.70 4.12
C SER A 334 -17.07 -8.20 3.82
N ARG A 335 -16.46 -8.58 2.69
CA ARG A 335 -16.18 -9.98 2.31
C ARG A 335 -14.66 -10.20 2.14
N LYS A 336 -14.22 -11.43 2.42
CA LYS A 336 -12.81 -11.85 2.26
C LYS A 336 -12.43 -11.75 0.78
N HIS A 337 -11.28 -11.15 0.45
CA HIS A 337 -10.83 -10.95 -0.94
C HIS A 337 -11.84 -10.22 -1.85
N GLN A 338 -12.66 -9.31 -1.29
CA GLN A 338 -13.68 -8.61 -2.08
C GLN A 338 -13.08 -7.68 -3.14
N ASN A 339 -12.01 -6.97 -2.78
CA ASN A 339 -11.42 -5.93 -3.63
C ASN A 339 -10.19 -6.42 -4.40
N PHE A 340 -9.62 -7.58 -4.05
CA PHE A 340 -8.32 -8.07 -4.53
C PHE A 340 -8.29 -9.58 -4.77
#